data_AF-A0A9W7XFP0-F1
#
_entry.id   AF-A0A9W7XFP0-F1
#
_cell.length_a   1.000
_cell.length_b   1.000
_cell.length_c   1.000
_cell.angle_alpha   90.00
_cell.angle_beta   90.00
_cell.angle_gamma   90.00
#
_symmetry.space_group_name_H-M   'P 1'
#
loop_
_entity.id
_entity.type
_entity.pdbx_description
1 polymer ?
#
loop_
_entity_poly.entity_id
_entity_poly.type
_entity_poly.pdbx_seq_one_letter_code
_entity_poly.pdbx_strand_id
1 'polypeptide(L)'
;MNSGIDDDVWNDEMSDFESERLVAAQSLTKLENAFSNAGYKHGVDASKTDHMQDGFDQGFELGIQRGKDIGFVLGALIAQRGIRKKLHLSEENIDSLVMRLRAIKHTAAIHGDFAKNAETVEETRHFTEAAVALIREAKETLAKLDSQYK
;
A
#
# COMPACT_ATOMS: atom_id res chain seq x y z
N MET A 1 43.82 -53.76 20.27
CA MET A 1 44.46 -53.47 18.98
C MET A 1 43.39 -52.82 18.13
N ASN A 2 43.53 -51.52 17.87
CA ASN A 2 42.52 -50.68 17.23
C ASN A 2 42.55 -50.94 15.72
N SER A 3 41.50 -51.53 15.17
CA SER A 3 41.36 -51.73 13.73
C SER A 3 41.06 -50.38 13.09
N GLY A 4 42.10 -49.78 12.49
CA GLY A 4 41.93 -48.69 11.54
C GLY A 4 41.09 -49.21 10.38
N ILE A 5 39.82 -48.82 10.37
CA ILE A 5 39.04 -48.76 9.14
C ILE A 5 39.78 -47.77 8.25
N ASP A 6 40.48 -48.31 7.26
CA ASP A 6 40.95 -47.54 6.12
C ASP A 6 39.70 -46.95 5.45
N ASP A 7 39.43 -45.68 5.79
CA ASP A 7 38.46 -44.81 5.15
C ASP A 7 39.09 -44.40 3.80
N ASP A 8 39.17 -45.35 2.88
CA ASP A 8 39.79 -45.17 1.58
C ASP A 8 38.85 -44.36 0.69
N VAL A 9 39.01 -43.03 0.77
CA VAL A 9 38.26 -42.02 0.01
C VAL A 9 38.42 -42.19 -1.51
N TRP A 10 39.37 -43.03 -1.94
CA TRP A 10 39.70 -43.32 -3.33
C TRP A 10 39.60 -44.81 -3.63
N ASN A 11 38.51 -45.48 -3.22
CA ASN A 11 38.25 -46.86 -3.67
C ASN A 11 38.19 -46.91 -5.21
N ASP A 12 39.31 -47.29 -5.83
CA ASP A 12 39.56 -47.41 -7.28
C ASP A 12 38.77 -48.56 -7.95
N GLU A 13 37.77 -49.13 -7.27
CA GLU A 13 36.86 -50.15 -7.84
C GLU A 13 35.80 -49.55 -8.77
N MET A 14 35.65 -48.23 -8.80
CA MET A 14 34.72 -47.55 -9.70
C MET A 14 35.40 -47.30 -11.06
N SER A 15 34.87 -47.89 -12.13
CA SER A 15 35.43 -47.65 -13.47
C SER A 15 35.40 -46.15 -13.80
N ASP A 16 36.41 -45.64 -14.53
CA ASP A 16 36.46 -44.24 -14.97
C ASP A 16 35.14 -43.76 -15.60
N PHE A 17 34.46 -44.66 -16.32
CA PHE A 17 33.16 -44.42 -16.94
C PHE A 17 32.03 -44.19 -15.92
N GLU A 18 32.03 -44.91 -14.81
CA GLU A 18 31.04 -44.71 -13.74
C GLU A 18 31.29 -43.43 -12.93
N SER A 19 32.56 -43.08 -12.72
CA SER A 19 32.95 -41.80 -12.11
C SER A 19 32.51 -40.62 -12.97
N GLU A 20 32.77 -40.65 -14.28
CA GLU A 20 32.34 -39.61 -15.23
C GLU A 20 30.81 -39.50 -15.28
N ARG A 21 30.09 -40.62 -15.26
CA ARG A 21 28.62 -40.64 -15.21
C ARG A 21 28.07 -40.02 -13.92
N LEU A 22 28.69 -40.27 -12.78
CA LEU A 22 28.29 -39.67 -11.50
C LEU A 22 28.53 -38.17 -11.48
N VAL A 23 29.69 -37.71 -11.96
CA VAL A 23 30.00 -36.28 -12.07
C VAL A 23 29.02 -35.59 -13.02
N ALA A 24 28.71 -36.20 -14.16
CA ALA A 24 27.72 -35.70 -15.10
C ALA A 24 26.33 -35.60 -14.46
N ALA A 25 25.86 -36.65 -13.78
CA ALA A 25 24.58 -36.66 -13.08
C ALA A 25 24.50 -35.58 -11.99
N GLN A 26 25.57 -35.41 -11.19
CA GLN A 26 25.62 -34.36 -10.18
C GLN A 26 25.62 -32.96 -10.80
N SER A 27 26.34 -32.76 -11.90
CA SER A 27 26.36 -31.49 -12.62
C SER A 27 24.98 -31.15 -13.20
N LEU A 28 24.27 -32.16 -13.71
CA LEU A 28 22.94 -32.03 -14.27
C LEU A 28 21.92 -31.68 -13.18
N THR A 29 21.94 -32.37 -12.05
CA THR A 29 21.10 -32.03 -10.88
C THR A 29 21.37 -30.62 -10.37
N LYS A 30 22.63 -30.18 -10.33
CA LYS A 30 22.99 -28.80 -9.94
C LYS A 30 22.42 -27.78 -10.93
N LEU A 31 22.51 -28.08 -12.22
CA LEU A 31 21.98 -27.24 -13.29
C LEU A 31 20.45 -27.14 -13.21
N GLU A 32 19.76 -28.27 -13.04
CA GLU A 32 18.31 -28.34 -12.86
C GLU A 32 17.84 -27.53 -11.65
N ASN A 33 18.51 -27.67 -10.51
CA ASN A 33 18.21 -26.88 -9.32
C ASN A 33 18.42 -25.38 -9.55
N ALA A 34 19.48 -24.99 -10.26
CA ALA A 34 19.74 -23.60 -10.59
C ALA A 34 18.64 -23.03 -11.50
N PHE A 35 18.23 -23.76 -12.54
CA PHE A 35 17.15 -23.35 -13.45
C PHE A 35 15.79 -23.31 -12.76
N SER A 36 15.47 -24.29 -11.92
CA SER A 36 14.22 -24.32 -11.15
C SER A 36 14.13 -23.14 -10.19
N ASN A 37 15.21 -22.87 -9.44
CA ASN A 37 15.26 -21.73 -8.52
C ASN A 37 15.20 -20.38 -9.25
N ALA A 38 15.88 -20.25 -10.39
CA ALA A 38 15.81 -19.06 -11.22
C ALA A 38 14.40 -18.87 -11.78
N GLY A 39 13.79 -19.92 -12.33
CA GLY A 39 12.43 -19.89 -12.86
C GLY A 39 11.39 -19.54 -11.80
N TYR A 40 11.51 -20.09 -10.59
CA TYR A 40 10.62 -19.75 -9.47
C TYR A 40 10.76 -18.27 -9.08
N LYS A 41 11.99 -17.77 -8.93
CA LYS A 41 12.23 -16.35 -8.61
C LYS A 41 11.67 -15.43 -9.69
N HIS A 42 11.97 -15.72 -10.96
CA HIS A 42 11.45 -14.95 -12.09
C HIS A 42 9.93 -15.02 -12.18
N GLY A 43 9.31 -16.16 -11.91
CA GLY A 43 7.86 -16.30 -11.87
C GLY A 43 7.22 -15.44 -10.78
N VAL A 44 7.79 -15.43 -9.57
CA VAL A 44 7.33 -14.58 -8.47
C VAL A 44 7.49 -13.09 -8.80
N ASP A 45 8.62 -12.70 -9.36
CA ASP A 45 8.87 -11.30 -9.72
C ASP A 45 7.97 -10.84 -10.87
N ALA A 46 7.80 -11.65 -11.91
CA ALA A 46 6.87 -11.40 -13.01
C ALA A 46 5.42 -11.29 -12.51
N SER A 47 5.01 -12.17 -11.59
CA SER A 47 3.65 -12.13 -11.01
C SER A 47 3.41 -10.84 -10.20
N LYS A 48 4.45 -10.33 -9.52
CA LYS A 48 4.35 -9.06 -8.78
C LYS A 48 4.29 -7.86 -9.70
N THR A 49 5.07 -7.84 -10.78
CA THR A 49 5.07 -6.71 -11.72
C THR A 49 3.83 -6.70 -12.61
N ASP A 50 3.40 -7.86 -13.10
CA ASP A 50 2.25 -7.96 -14.01
C ASP A 50 0.93 -7.66 -13.30
N HIS A 51 0.88 -7.84 -11.98
CA HIS A 51 -0.32 -7.58 -11.17
C HIS A 51 -0.20 -6.27 -10.38
N MET A 52 0.89 -5.52 -10.55
CA MET A 52 1.01 -4.18 -9.98
C MET A 52 0.10 -3.25 -10.80
N GLN A 53 -0.88 -2.65 -10.13
CA GLN A 53 -1.84 -1.78 -10.80
C GLN A 53 -1.14 -0.51 -11.29
N ASP A 54 -1.24 -0.25 -12.60
CA ASP A 54 -0.75 0.98 -13.20
C ASP A 54 -1.39 2.21 -12.54
N GLY A 55 -0.56 3.16 -12.12
CA GLY A 55 -1.01 4.39 -11.47
C GLY A 55 -1.29 4.27 -9.97
N PHE A 56 -1.04 3.11 -9.33
CA PHE A 56 -1.17 2.98 -7.87
C PHE A 56 -0.29 3.99 -7.13
N ASP A 57 0.98 4.12 -7.51
CA ASP A 57 1.92 5.02 -6.82
C ASP A 57 1.49 6.48 -6.90
N GLN A 58 1.04 6.91 -8.08
CA GLN A 58 0.52 8.27 -8.30
C GLN A 58 -0.78 8.50 -7.51
N GLY A 59 -1.69 7.53 -7.52
CA GLY A 59 -2.93 7.59 -6.72
C GLY A 59 -2.67 7.58 -5.22
N PHE A 60 -1.66 6.83 -4.78
CA PHE A 60 -1.24 6.72 -3.37
C PHE A 60 -0.64 8.03 -2.86
N GLU A 61 0.28 8.63 -3.61
CA GLU A 61 0.89 9.91 -3.24
C GLU A 61 -0.17 11.02 -3.11
N LEU A 62 -1.04 11.15 -4.12
CA LEU A 62 -2.14 12.13 -4.13
C LEU A 62 -3.17 11.84 -3.03
N GLY A 63 -3.50 10.57 -2.82
CA GLY A 63 -4.45 10.12 -1.80
C GLY A 63 -3.97 10.38 -0.38
N ILE A 64 -2.68 10.17 -0.10
CA ILE A 64 -2.08 10.45 1.21
C ILE A 64 -2.15 11.93 1.55
N GLN A 65 -1.76 12.81 0.62
CA GLN A 65 -1.77 14.24 0.87
C GLN A 65 -3.20 14.74 1.17
N ARG A 66 -4.17 14.34 0.35
CA ARG A 66 -5.58 14.70 0.54
C ARG A 66 -6.19 14.09 1.81
N GLY A 67 -5.85 12.83 2.11
CA GLY A 67 -6.31 12.14 3.31
C GLY A 67 -5.80 12.81 4.60
N LYS A 68 -4.53 13.26 4.61
CA LYS A 68 -3.96 14.04 5.72
C LYS A 68 -4.71 15.35 5.92
N ASP A 69 -4.97 16.10 4.85
CA ASP A 69 -5.68 17.38 4.91
C ASP A 69 -7.11 17.23 5.45
N ILE A 70 -7.87 16.25 4.94
CA ILE A 70 -9.23 15.96 5.42
C ILE A 70 -9.20 15.53 6.89
N GLY A 71 -8.25 14.67 7.26
CA GLY A 71 -8.08 14.21 8.65
C GLY A 71 -7.78 15.35 9.62
N PHE A 72 -6.89 16.27 9.24
CA PHE A 72 -6.54 17.43 10.04
C PHE A 72 -7.73 18.36 10.25
N VAL A 73 -8.43 18.75 9.18
CA VAL A 73 -9.59 19.65 9.25
C VAL A 73 -10.73 19.01 10.06
N LEU A 74 -10.99 17.72 9.86
CA LEU A 74 -11.99 16.99 10.63
C LEU A 74 -11.64 16.94 12.13
N GLY A 75 -10.37 16.70 12.47
CA GLY A 75 -9.89 16.73 13.85
C GLY A 75 -10.07 18.10 14.51
N ALA A 76 -9.69 19.17 13.80
CA ALA A 76 -9.86 20.54 14.28
C ALA A 76 -11.33 20.90 14.52
N LEU A 77 -12.23 20.56 13.59
CA LEU A 77 -13.66 20.80 13.74
C LEU A 77 -14.27 20.02 14.91
N ILE A 78 -13.88 18.74 15.10
CA ILE A 78 -14.35 17.93 16.24
C ILE A 78 -13.86 18.52 17.57
N ALA A 79 -12.61 18.98 17.63
CA ALA A 79 -12.06 19.63 18.82
C ALA A 79 -12.81 20.92 19.15
N GLN A 80 -13.04 21.78 18.14
CA GLN A 80 -13.80 23.02 18.29
C GLN A 80 -15.25 22.76 18.73
N ARG A 81 -15.90 21.74 18.19
CA ARG A 81 -17.21 21.30 18.67
C ARG A 81 -17.17 20.90 20.15
N GLY A 82 -16.19 20.10 20.55
CA GLY A 82 -16.03 19.68 21.95
C GLY A 82 -15.82 20.85 22.91
N ILE A 83 -15.08 21.88 22.48
CA ILE A 83 -14.87 23.12 23.24
C ILE A 83 -16.17 23.92 23.34
N ARG A 84 -16.86 24.15 22.21
CA ARG A 84 -18.12 24.91 22.16
C ARG A 84 -19.24 24.27 22.95
N LYS A 85 -19.33 22.94 22.94
CA LYS A 85 -20.26 22.19 23.78
C LYS A 85 -20.06 22.46 25.27
N LYS A 86 -18.80 22.55 25.72
CA LYS A 86 -18.46 22.90 27.11
C LYS A 86 -18.76 24.37 27.45
N LEU A 87 -18.71 25.26 26.45
CA LEU A 87 -18.97 26.69 26.58
C LEU A 87 -20.44 27.08 26.29
N HIS A 88 -21.32 26.11 26.01
CA HIS A 88 -22.71 26.34 25.60
C HIS A 88 -22.88 27.31 24.41
N LEU A 89 -21.93 27.34 23.49
CA LEU A 89 -21.98 28.16 22.28
C LEU A 89 -22.72 27.43 21.13
N SER A 90 -23.39 28.19 20.25
CA SER A 90 -24.11 27.63 19.09
C SER A 90 -23.20 26.78 18.18
N GLU A 91 -23.69 25.59 17.83
CA GLU A 91 -23.01 24.54 17.04
C GLU A 91 -23.49 24.45 15.58
N GLU A 92 -24.41 25.34 15.15
CA GLU A 92 -25.29 25.17 13.98
C GLU A 92 -24.55 24.85 12.66
N ASN A 93 -23.33 25.35 12.48
CA ASN A 93 -22.55 25.17 11.26
C ASN A 93 -21.46 24.07 11.36
N ILE A 94 -21.08 23.63 12.56
CA ILE A 94 -19.95 22.71 12.72
C ILE A 94 -20.40 21.27 12.48
N ASP A 95 -21.58 20.89 12.97
CA ASP A 95 -22.08 19.53 12.81
C ASP A 95 -22.43 19.18 11.36
N SER A 96 -22.99 20.14 10.61
CA SER A 96 -23.27 19.97 9.18
C SER A 96 -21.98 19.81 8.36
N LEU A 97 -20.93 20.57 8.67
CA LEU A 97 -19.61 20.43 8.05
C LEU A 97 -18.94 19.10 8.40
N VAL A 98 -19.00 18.67 9.66
CA VAL A 98 -18.46 17.37 10.10
C VAL A 98 -19.19 16.22 9.41
N MET A 99 -20.52 16.30 9.28
CA MET A 99 -21.31 15.28 8.56
C MET A 99 -20.93 15.21 7.08
N ARG A 100 -20.81 16.36 6.39
CA ARG A 100 -20.41 16.43 4.97
C ARG A 100 -18.99 15.91 4.74
N LEU A 101 -18.03 16.28 5.61
CA LEU A 101 -16.64 15.80 5.52
C LEU A 101 -16.51 14.30 5.80
N ARG A 102 -17.30 13.76 6.75
CA ARG A 102 -17.36 12.31 6.99
C ARG A 102 -17.96 11.55 5.82
N ALA A 103 -19.04 12.07 5.23
CA ALA A 103 -19.64 11.48 4.04
C ALA A 103 -18.61 11.40 2.91
N ILE A 104 -17.87 12.48 2.65
CA ILE A 104 -16.80 12.49 1.63
C ILE A 104 -15.67 11.51 1.97
N LYS A 105 -15.25 11.41 3.23
CA LYS A 105 -14.24 10.41 3.64
C LYS A 105 -14.70 8.98 3.32
N HIS A 106 -15.95 8.65 3.63
CA HIS A 106 -16.50 7.32 3.38
C HIS A 106 -16.75 7.07 1.88
N THR A 107 -17.29 8.05 1.17
CA THR A 107 -17.52 7.98 -0.28
C THR A 107 -16.21 7.92 -1.05
N ALA A 108 -15.18 8.67 -0.67
CA ALA A 108 -13.84 8.59 -1.27
C ALA A 108 -13.15 7.26 -1.00
N ALA A 109 -13.35 6.66 0.19
CA ALA A 109 -12.88 5.31 0.48
C ALA A 109 -13.56 4.26 -0.42
N ILE A 110 -14.87 4.42 -0.66
CA ILE A 110 -15.63 3.58 -1.60
C ILE A 110 -15.20 3.82 -3.05
N HIS A 111 -14.90 5.08 -3.44
CA HIS A 111 -14.44 5.42 -4.78
C HIS A 111 -12.99 5.03 -5.07
N GLY A 112 -12.15 4.85 -4.06
CA GLY A 112 -10.83 4.20 -4.22
C GLY A 112 -10.95 2.76 -4.73
N ASP A 113 -12.05 2.07 -4.41
CA ASP A 113 -12.39 0.77 -4.98
C ASP A 113 -13.17 0.88 -6.30
N PHE A 114 -14.04 1.89 -6.50
CA PHE A 114 -14.69 2.13 -7.80
C PHE A 114 -13.75 2.69 -8.88
N ALA A 115 -12.63 3.33 -8.53
CA ALA A 115 -11.61 3.77 -9.49
C ALA A 115 -10.99 2.60 -10.27
N LYS A 116 -11.13 1.37 -9.75
CA LYS A 116 -10.80 0.13 -10.47
C LYS A 116 -11.76 -0.16 -11.64
N ASN A 117 -12.96 0.45 -11.65
CA ASN A 117 -14.06 0.18 -12.58
C ASN A 117 -14.70 1.47 -13.19
N ALA A 118 -14.14 2.66 -12.96
CA ALA A 118 -14.76 3.92 -13.39
C ALA A 118 -14.37 4.25 -14.84
N GLU A 119 -15.32 4.06 -15.77
CA GLU A 119 -15.13 4.33 -17.20
C GLU A 119 -15.04 5.84 -17.55
N THR A 120 -15.26 6.77 -16.61
CA THR A 120 -15.32 8.22 -16.90
C THR A 120 -14.47 9.09 -15.97
N VAL A 121 -13.47 9.75 -16.56
CA VAL A 121 -12.50 10.68 -15.92
C VAL A 121 -13.17 11.97 -15.40
N GLU A 122 -14.38 12.32 -15.86
CA GLU A 122 -15.08 13.55 -15.47
C GLU A 122 -15.77 13.45 -14.10
N GLU A 123 -16.34 12.30 -13.74
CA GLU A 123 -17.02 12.11 -12.46
C GLU A 123 -16.04 12.18 -11.27
N THR A 124 -14.85 11.62 -11.46
CA THR A 124 -13.75 11.71 -10.49
C THR A 124 -13.24 13.14 -10.35
N ARG A 125 -13.18 13.93 -11.43
CA ARG A 125 -12.80 15.36 -11.38
C ARG A 125 -13.79 16.20 -10.60
N HIS A 126 -15.09 16.13 -10.90
CA HIS A 126 -16.11 16.90 -10.19
C HIS A 126 -16.17 16.58 -8.70
N PHE A 127 -15.95 15.31 -8.32
CA PHE A 127 -15.86 14.91 -6.92
C PHE A 127 -14.63 15.52 -6.22
N THR A 128 -13.46 15.50 -6.88
CA THR A 128 -12.25 16.12 -6.31
C THR A 128 -12.38 17.63 -6.15
N GLU A 129 -13.09 18.30 -7.05
CA GLU A 129 -13.37 19.74 -6.98
C GLU A 129 -14.32 20.07 -5.82
N ALA A 130 -15.39 19.29 -5.67
CA ALA A 130 -16.35 19.45 -4.57
C ALA A 130 -15.69 19.22 -3.19
N ALA A 131 -14.82 18.22 -3.08
CA ALA A 131 -14.07 17.96 -1.85
C ALA A 131 -13.11 19.11 -1.51
N VAL A 132 -12.41 19.66 -2.51
CA VAL A 132 -11.48 20.79 -2.31
C VAL A 132 -12.24 22.05 -1.91
N ALA A 133 -13.38 22.34 -2.53
CA ALA A 133 -14.22 23.48 -2.16
C ALA A 133 -14.68 23.39 -0.69
N LEU A 134 -15.06 22.20 -0.23
CA LEU A 134 -15.47 21.96 1.15
C LEU A 134 -14.33 22.07 2.17
N ILE A 135 -13.14 21.59 1.83
CA ILE A 135 -11.95 21.79 2.66
C ILE A 135 -11.63 23.29 2.78
N ARG A 136 -11.79 24.06 1.69
CA ARG A 136 -11.60 25.51 1.71
C ARG A 136 -12.62 26.20 2.62
N GLU A 137 -13.90 25.88 2.47
CA GLU A 137 -14.98 26.40 3.31
C GLU A 137 -14.72 26.09 4.80
N ALA A 138 -14.33 24.86 5.12
CA ALA A 138 -14.01 24.45 6.49
C ALA A 138 -12.76 25.16 7.06
N LYS A 139 -11.73 25.40 6.24
CA LYS A 139 -10.56 26.19 6.65
C LYS A 139 -10.94 27.66 6.89
N GLU A 140 -11.79 28.23 6.05
CA GLU A 140 -12.28 29.62 6.21
C GLU A 140 -13.14 29.78 7.47
N THR A 141 -14.00 28.81 7.80
CA THR A 141 -14.77 28.86 9.05
C THR A 141 -13.86 28.72 10.26
N LEU A 142 -12.87 27.81 10.24
CA LEU A 142 -11.85 27.70 11.28
C LEU A 142 -11.06 29.00 11.46
N ALA A 143 -10.65 29.66 10.37
CA ALA A 143 -9.92 30.94 10.45
C ALA A 143 -10.78 32.08 11.05
N LYS A 144 -12.07 32.16 10.67
CA LYS A 144 -13.02 33.11 11.27
C LYS A 144 -13.23 32.85 12.76
N LEU A 145 -13.22 31.58 13.17
CA LEU A 145 -13.36 31.15 14.56
C LEU A 145 -12.12 31.52 15.38
N ASP A 146 -10.91 31.29 14.89
CA ASP A 146 -9.67 31.67 15.56
C ASP A 146 -9.54 33.20 15.71
N SER A 147 -10.00 33.96 14.72
CA SER A 147 -10.00 35.43 14.77
C SER A 147 -11.00 36.02 15.77
N GLN A 148 -11.99 35.26 16.24
CA GLN A 148 -12.93 35.71 17.28
C GLN A 148 -12.35 35.61 18.71
N TYR A 149 -11.23 34.91 18.89
CA TYR A 149 -10.59 34.67 20.19
C TYR A 149 -9.18 35.27 20.32
N LYS A 150 -8.74 36.07 19.33
CA LYS A 150 -7.57 36.96 19.43
C LYS A 150 -8.04 38.37 19.75
#